data_AF-A0A1G0ZZK3-F1
#
_entry.id   AF-A0A1G0ZZK3-F1
#
_cell.length_a   1.000
_cell.length_b   1.000
_cell.length_c   1.000
_cell.angle_alpha   90.00
_cell.angle_beta   90.00
_cell.angle_gamma   90.00
#
_symmetry.space_group_name_H-M   'P 1'
#
loop_
_entity.id
_entity.type
_entity.pdbx_description
1 polymer ?
#
loop_
_entity_poly.entity_id
_entity_poly.type
_entity_poly.pdbx_seq_one_letter_code
_entity_poly.pdbx_strand_id
1 'polypeptide(L)'
;MDTQLNMGGSITIGQGMEIAGEKNVIAVIGDSTFAHSGITGLLNAAYNGRNELIIILDNGTTAMTGLQPNPLSGWRLDGKPAIKLDYQKLAEAVGIPKERFKMVNAYKPDDVEKAIIELKNAGKLSLLIIEGPCLILQRKKRK
;
A
#
# COMPACT_ATOMS: atom_id res chain seq x y z
N MET A 1 17.11 6.52 -6.55
CA MET A 1 17.55 6.47 -5.14
C MET A 1 16.67 5.47 -4.42
N ASP A 2 17.23 4.57 -3.62
CA ASP A 2 16.46 3.66 -2.76
C ASP A 2 16.70 4.06 -1.30
N THR A 3 15.63 4.28 -0.54
CA THR A 3 15.69 4.80 0.82
C THR A 3 14.76 4.00 1.73
N GLN A 4 15.32 3.29 2.69
CA GLN A 4 14.57 2.53 3.68
C GLN A 4 14.92 3.05 5.09
N LEU A 5 14.19 4.08 5.54
CA LEU A 5 14.59 4.88 6.71
C LEU A 5 13.86 4.49 8.00
N ASN A 6 12.52 4.38 7.95
CA ASN A 6 11.72 4.06 9.13
C ASN A 6 10.39 3.39 8.75
N MET A 7 9.69 2.88 9.77
CA MET A 7 8.38 2.27 9.58
C MET A 7 7.34 3.34 9.22
N GLY A 8 6.82 3.26 8.00
CA GLY A 8 5.68 4.08 7.54
C GLY A 8 6.03 5.47 7.04
N GLY A 9 7.30 5.87 7.05
CA GLY A 9 7.71 7.15 6.48
C GLY A 9 7.84 7.16 4.95
N SER A 10 7.71 6.03 4.26
CA SER A 10 7.92 5.95 2.81
C SER A 10 7.04 6.93 2.02
N ILE A 11 5.77 7.07 2.39
CA ILE A 11 4.83 8.00 1.76
C ILE A 11 5.25 9.46 2.03
N THR A 12 5.47 9.84 3.29
CA THR A 12 5.82 11.24 3.62
C THR A 12 7.20 11.66 3.13
N ILE A 13 8.17 10.73 3.11
CA ILE A 13 9.48 10.96 2.50
C ILE A 13 9.33 11.13 1.00
N GLY A 14 8.50 10.30 0.35
CA GLY A 14 8.15 10.43 -1.06
C GLY A 14 7.63 11.84 -1.39
N GLN A 15 6.69 12.35 -0.59
CA GLN A 15 6.21 13.74 -0.74
C GLN A 15 7.33 14.77 -0.61
N GLY A 16 8.24 14.59 0.35
CA GLY A 16 9.40 15.46 0.50
C GLY A 16 10.33 15.43 -0.73
N MET A 17 10.56 14.25 -1.31
CA MET A 17 11.34 14.10 -2.53
C MET A 17 10.66 14.77 -3.73
N GLU A 18 9.34 14.62 -3.87
CA GLU A 18 8.55 15.28 -4.91
C GLU A 18 8.64 16.81 -4.79
N ILE A 19 8.49 17.34 -3.56
CA ILE A 19 8.65 18.78 -3.27
C ILE A 19 10.06 19.26 -3.61
N ALA A 20 11.08 18.44 -3.37
CA ALA A 20 12.47 18.74 -3.71
C ALA A 20 12.77 18.69 -5.22
N GLY A 21 11.79 18.30 -6.05
CA GLY A 21 11.89 18.26 -7.51
C GLY A 21 12.24 16.89 -8.09
N GLU A 22 12.27 15.84 -7.28
CA GLU A 22 12.43 14.48 -7.79
C GLU A 22 11.21 14.06 -8.63
N LYS A 23 11.48 13.44 -9.77
CA LYS A 23 10.45 12.96 -10.69
C LYS A 23 10.23 11.48 -10.50
N ASN A 24 9.01 11.02 -10.78
CA ASN A 24 8.64 9.60 -10.70
C ASN A 24 8.86 9.00 -9.30
N VAL A 25 8.43 9.72 -8.26
CA VAL A 25 8.53 9.24 -6.88
C VAL A 25 7.58 8.06 -6.67
N ILE A 26 8.11 6.96 -6.15
CA ILE A 26 7.35 5.74 -5.83
C ILE A 26 7.59 5.41 -4.35
N ALA A 27 6.52 5.39 -3.57
CA ALA A 27 6.54 4.98 -2.17
C ALA A 27 6.03 3.55 -2.03
N VAL A 28 6.83 2.64 -1.49
CA VAL A 28 6.43 1.25 -1.23
C VAL A 28 6.18 1.06 0.27
N ILE A 29 5.10 0.38 0.62
CA ILE A 29 4.71 0.15 2.02
C ILE A 29 3.98 -1.19 2.16
N GLY A 30 4.15 -1.89 3.28
CA GLY A 30 3.37 -3.10 3.59
C GLY A 30 2.00 -2.78 4.19
N ASP A 31 1.04 -3.70 4.06
CA ASP A 31 -0.30 -3.63 4.65
C ASP A 31 -0.34 -3.21 6.12
N SER A 32 0.39 -3.92 6.97
CA SER A 32 0.44 -3.67 8.41
C SER A 32 0.93 -2.26 8.75
N THR A 33 2.01 -1.84 8.10
CA THR A 33 2.58 -0.50 8.27
C THR A 33 1.67 0.59 7.71
N PHE A 34 1.00 0.32 6.59
CA PHE A 34 0.03 1.24 6.02
C PHE A 34 -1.12 1.49 6.99
N ALA A 35 -1.67 0.42 7.59
CA ALA A 35 -2.71 0.53 8.59
C ALA A 35 -2.25 1.22 9.89
N HIS A 36 -0.98 1.02 10.29
CA HIS A 36 -0.42 1.61 11.50
C HIS A 36 -0.16 3.13 11.37
N SER A 37 0.48 3.56 10.28
CA SER A 37 0.88 4.96 10.11
C SER A 37 0.85 5.49 8.67
N GLY A 38 0.59 4.66 7.67
CA GLY A 38 0.58 5.09 6.26
C GLY A 38 -0.70 5.81 5.80
N ILE A 39 -1.86 5.51 6.42
CA ILE A 39 -3.15 6.12 6.02
C ILE A 39 -3.12 7.65 6.15
N THR A 40 -2.52 8.19 7.21
CA THR A 40 -2.40 9.65 7.40
C THR A 40 -1.50 10.27 6.34
N GLY A 41 -0.44 9.57 5.93
CA GLY A 41 0.43 9.98 4.82
C GLY A 41 -0.32 10.05 3.49
N LEU A 42 -1.14 9.03 3.19
CA LEU A 42 -2.00 9.02 1.99
C LEU A 42 -2.98 10.19 1.97
N LEU A 43 -3.67 10.43 3.09
CA LEU A 43 -4.59 11.56 3.22
C LEU A 43 -3.87 12.90 3.00
N ASN A 44 -2.67 13.06 3.57
CA ASN A 44 -1.87 14.26 3.37
C ASN A 44 -1.42 14.43 1.92
N ALA A 45 -1.05 13.34 1.24
CA ALA A 45 -0.69 13.36 -0.18
C ALA A 45 -1.85 13.87 -1.03
N ALA A 46 -3.05 13.35 -0.76
CA ALA A 46 -4.26 13.70 -1.48
C ALA A 46 -4.67 15.15 -1.23
N TYR A 47 -4.67 15.57 0.04
CA TYR A 47 -5.00 16.95 0.44
C TYR A 47 -4.09 17.98 -0.24
N ASN A 48 -2.78 17.69 -0.30
CA ASN A 48 -1.79 18.62 -0.88
C ASN A 48 -1.61 18.44 -2.39
N GLY A 49 -2.40 17.61 -3.06
CA GLY A 49 -2.31 17.39 -4.51
C GLY A 49 -0.96 16.87 -4.98
N ARG A 50 -0.31 15.99 -4.19
CA ARG A 50 1.03 15.47 -4.48
C ARG A 50 1.06 14.59 -5.74
N ASN A 51 2.25 14.43 -6.32
CA ASN A 51 2.50 13.57 -7.48
C ASN A 51 3.46 12.42 -7.14
N GLU A 52 2.92 11.39 -6.50
CA GLU A 52 3.65 10.16 -6.19
C GLU A 52 2.79 8.91 -6.47
N LEU A 53 3.45 7.79 -6.76
CA LEU A 53 2.82 6.49 -6.83
C LEU A 53 3.02 5.75 -5.50
N ILE A 54 1.94 5.44 -4.80
CA ILE A 54 1.98 4.65 -3.57
C ILE A 54 1.65 3.19 -3.93
N ILE A 55 2.56 2.28 -3.57
CA ILE A 55 2.41 0.83 -3.76
C ILE A 55 2.27 0.17 -2.39
N ILE A 56 1.14 -0.48 -2.17
CA ILE A 56 0.86 -1.26 -0.96
C ILE A 56 1.06 -2.74 -1.27
N LEU A 57 1.94 -3.39 -0.54
CA LEU A 57 2.15 -4.83 -0.58
C LEU A 57 1.25 -5.49 0.46
N ASP A 58 0.10 -6.00 0.01
CA ASP A 58 -0.88 -6.65 0.87
C ASP A 58 -0.66 -8.16 0.92
N ASN A 59 -0.07 -8.62 2.02
CA ASN A 59 0.14 -10.03 2.29
C ASN A 59 -0.83 -10.61 3.35
N GLY A 60 -1.76 -9.80 3.85
CA GLY A 60 -2.80 -10.15 4.81
C GLY A 60 -2.31 -10.43 6.24
N THR A 61 -1.10 -9.98 6.61
CA THR A 61 -0.54 -10.15 7.96
C THR A 61 0.69 -9.28 8.21
N THR A 62 1.05 -9.07 9.48
CA THR A 62 2.33 -8.45 9.83
C THR A 62 3.45 -9.50 9.73
N ALA A 63 3.90 -9.76 8.51
CA ALA A 63 4.79 -10.89 8.20
C ALA A 63 6.12 -10.87 8.97
N MET A 64 6.79 -9.72 9.02
CA MET A 64 8.14 -9.60 9.59
C MET A 64 8.20 -9.82 11.09
N THR A 65 7.12 -9.57 11.83
CA THR A 65 7.13 -9.60 13.30
C THR A 65 6.50 -10.86 13.90
N GLY A 66 6.13 -11.85 13.07
CA GLY A 66 5.55 -13.11 13.55
C GLY A 66 4.09 -13.36 13.18
N LEU A 67 3.63 -12.81 12.06
CA LEU A 67 2.32 -13.08 11.46
C LEU A 67 1.13 -12.60 12.32
N GLN A 68 1.28 -11.46 12.98
CA GLN A 68 0.17 -10.85 13.71
C GLN A 68 -0.95 -10.45 12.74
N PRO A 69 -2.22 -10.52 13.17
CA PRO A 69 -3.30 -9.87 12.45
C PRO A 69 -3.14 -8.34 12.50
N ASN A 70 -3.70 -7.67 11.50
CA ASN A 70 -3.70 -6.21 11.38
C ASN A 70 -5.05 -5.76 10.76
N PRO A 71 -5.37 -4.47 10.72
CA PRO A 71 -6.65 -3.98 10.17
C PRO A 71 -6.93 -4.36 8.69
N LEU A 72 -5.94 -4.86 7.96
CA LEU A 72 -6.07 -5.34 6.56
C LEU A 72 -6.14 -6.87 6.48
N SER A 73 -5.89 -7.60 7.57
CA SER A 73 -6.04 -9.05 7.61
C SER A 73 -7.50 -9.49 7.76
N GLY A 74 -8.35 -8.66 8.38
CA GLY A 74 -9.75 -9.01 8.68
C GLY A 74 -9.93 -9.95 9.87
N TRP A 75 -8.90 -10.12 10.71
CA TRP A 75 -8.94 -10.97 11.89
C TRP A 75 -8.46 -10.19 13.11
N ARG A 76 -8.97 -10.54 14.30
CA ARG A 76 -8.46 -10.04 15.58
C ARG A 76 -7.44 -11.02 16.16
N LEU A 77 -6.70 -10.58 17.19
CA LEU A 77 -5.75 -11.43 17.91
C LEU A 77 -6.41 -12.66 18.56
N ASP A 78 -7.68 -12.55 18.96
CA ASP A 78 -8.46 -13.66 19.52
C ASP A 78 -9.03 -14.62 18.46
N GLY A 79 -8.63 -14.46 17.19
CA GLY A 79 -9.05 -15.31 16.07
C GLY A 79 -10.45 -15.03 15.53
N LYS A 80 -11.18 -14.06 16.09
CA LYS A 80 -12.51 -13.69 15.58
C LYS A 80 -12.39 -12.83 14.32
N PRO A 81 -13.38 -12.90 13.41
CA PRO A 81 -13.48 -11.95 12.30
C PRO A 81 -13.49 -10.49 12.80
N ALA A 82 -12.83 -9.62 12.05
CA ALA A 82 -12.76 -8.19 12.30
C ALA A 82 -13.17 -7.41 11.05
N ILE A 83 -13.36 -6.10 11.20
CA ILE A 83 -13.39 -5.20 10.06
C ILE A 83 -12.07 -5.34 9.27
N LYS A 84 -12.19 -5.51 7.96
CA LYS A 84 -11.10 -5.37 6.99
C LYS A 84 -11.28 -4.03 6.29
N LEU A 85 -10.24 -3.19 6.27
CA LEU A 85 -10.29 -1.94 5.51
C LEU A 85 -10.48 -2.23 4.02
N ASP A 86 -11.33 -1.45 3.39
CA ASP A 86 -11.58 -1.50 1.96
C ASP A 86 -10.74 -0.42 1.27
N TYR A 87 -9.71 -0.83 0.51
CA TYR A 87 -8.84 0.10 -0.18
C TYR A 87 -9.57 0.94 -1.22
N GLN A 88 -10.59 0.38 -1.88
CA GLN A 88 -11.33 1.10 -2.92
C GLN A 88 -12.16 2.22 -2.27
N LYS A 89 -12.85 1.93 -1.17
CA LYS A 89 -13.59 2.95 -0.42
C LYS A 89 -12.66 3.98 0.20
N LEU A 90 -11.50 3.56 0.69
CA LEU A 90 -10.48 4.49 1.20
C LEU A 90 -9.99 5.42 0.10
N ALA A 91 -9.63 4.88 -1.07
CA ALA A 91 -9.18 5.65 -2.23
C ALA A 91 -10.23 6.68 -2.66
N GLU A 92 -11.50 6.27 -2.74
CA GLU A 92 -12.62 7.14 -3.06
C GLU A 92 -12.79 8.25 -2.00
N ALA A 93 -12.73 7.90 -0.71
CA ALA A 93 -12.87 8.84 0.39
C ALA A 93 -11.76 9.91 0.42
N VAL A 94 -10.54 9.57 -0.02
CA VAL A 94 -9.42 10.53 -0.13
C VAL A 94 -9.39 11.27 -1.48
N GLY A 95 -10.32 11.00 -2.40
CA GLY A 95 -10.38 11.69 -3.70
C GLY A 95 -9.46 11.12 -4.78
N ILE A 96 -9.04 9.85 -4.66
CA ILE A 96 -8.36 9.12 -5.73
C ILE A 96 -9.44 8.45 -6.61
N PRO A 97 -9.58 8.86 -7.87
CA PRO A 97 -10.58 8.34 -8.79
C PRO A 97 -10.14 6.95 -9.29
N LYS A 98 -11.10 6.21 -9.84
CA LYS A 98 -10.93 4.79 -10.20
C LYS A 98 -9.81 4.55 -11.21
N GLU A 99 -9.51 5.51 -12.08
CA GLU A 99 -8.46 5.39 -13.09
C GLU A 99 -7.05 5.43 -12.46
N ARG A 100 -6.92 6.02 -11.27
CA ARG A 100 -5.66 6.14 -10.51
C ARG A 100 -5.53 5.14 -9.37
N PHE A 101 -6.48 4.21 -9.27
CA PHE A 101 -6.50 3.15 -8.29
C PHE A 101 -6.51 1.78 -8.97
N LYS A 102 -5.55 0.92 -8.63
CA LYS A 102 -5.54 -0.47 -9.12
C LYS A 102 -5.24 -1.46 -8.02
N MET A 103 -5.82 -2.65 -8.17
CA MET A 103 -5.52 -3.81 -7.35
C MET A 103 -5.14 -4.96 -8.27
N VAL A 104 -3.97 -5.54 -8.06
CA VAL A 104 -3.40 -6.61 -8.89
C VAL A 104 -2.91 -7.76 -8.02
N ASN A 105 -2.82 -8.95 -8.62
CA ASN A 105 -2.35 -10.14 -7.93
C ASN A 105 -0.80 -10.21 -7.96
N ALA A 106 -0.17 -10.38 -6.80
CA ALA A 106 1.28 -10.45 -6.66
C ALA A 106 1.94 -11.60 -7.46
N TYR A 107 1.20 -12.67 -7.75
CA TYR A 107 1.70 -13.84 -8.48
C TYR A 107 1.56 -13.72 -10.01
N LYS A 108 1.09 -12.57 -10.50
CA LYS A 108 1.01 -12.24 -11.93
C LYS A 108 1.97 -11.08 -12.24
N PRO A 109 3.26 -11.35 -12.46
CA PRO A 109 4.27 -10.29 -12.61
C PRO A 109 3.96 -9.33 -13.76
N ASP A 110 3.44 -9.85 -14.88
CA ASP A 110 3.08 -9.04 -16.04
C ASP A 110 1.98 -8.00 -15.71
N ASP A 111 1.01 -8.35 -14.86
CA ASP A 111 -0.05 -7.45 -14.45
C ASP A 111 0.48 -6.36 -13.49
N VAL A 112 1.42 -6.73 -12.62
CA VAL A 112 2.10 -5.81 -11.71
C VAL A 112 2.92 -4.79 -12.50
N GLU A 113 3.74 -5.26 -13.44
CA GLU A 113 4.58 -4.39 -14.26
C GLU A 113 3.74 -3.38 -15.06
N LYS A 114 2.68 -3.86 -15.73
CA LYS A 114 1.75 -3.00 -16.47
C LYS A 114 1.11 -1.95 -15.57
N ALA A 115 0.65 -2.33 -14.39
CA ALA A 115 0.00 -1.41 -13.46
C ALA A 115 0.96 -0.34 -12.93
N ILE A 116 2.22 -0.70 -12.65
CA ILE A 116 3.26 0.26 -12.24
C ILE A 116 3.52 1.25 -13.35
N ILE A 117 3.73 0.79 -14.59
CA ILE A 117 4.02 1.67 -15.74
C ILE A 117 2.87 2.65 -15.98
N GLU A 118 1.63 2.15 -15.96
CA GLU A 118 0.45 2.98 -16.21
C GLU A 118 0.25 4.06 -15.14
N LEU A 119 0.29 3.67 -13.85
CA LEU A 119 0.04 4.61 -12.76
C LEU A 119 1.20 5.59 -12.54
N LYS A 120 2.44 5.17 -12.79
CA LYS A 120 3.61 6.06 -12.77
C LYS A 120 3.48 7.20 -13.78
N ASN A 121 2.96 6.89 -14.96
CA ASN A 121 2.81 7.87 -16.05
C ASN A 121 1.59 8.79 -15.90
N ALA A 122 0.73 8.56 -14.90
CA ALA A 122 -0.46 9.38 -14.66
C ALA A 122 -0.13 10.82 -14.19
N GLY A 123 1.08 11.05 -13.66
CA GLY A 123 1.55 12.39 -13.24
C GLY A 123 0.73 13.02 -12.11
N LYS A 124 0.01 12.21 -11.34
CA LYS A 124 -0.77 12.60 -10.15
C LYS A 124 -0.70 11.47 -9.12
N LEU A 125 -1.06 11.77 -7.87
CA LEU A 125 -1.20 10.77 -6.80
C LEU A 125 -1.93 9.53 -7.28
N SER A 126 -1.28 8.37 -7.20
CA SER A 126 -1.87 7.11 -7.63
C SER A 126 -1.64 6.04 -6.58
N LEU A 127 -2.57 5.09 -6.48
CA LEU A 127 -2.55 4.03 -5.48
C LEU A 127 -2.63 2.67 -6.15
N LEU A 128 -1.60 1.85 -5.94
CA LEU A 128 -1.52 0.47 -6.41
C LEU A 128 -1.50 -0.48 -5.22
N ILE A 129 -2.43 -1.43 -5.21
CA ILE A 129 -2.46 -2.52 -4.24
C ILE A 129 -1.98 -3.79 -4.94
N ILE A 130 -0.93 -4.41 -4.41
CA ILE A 130 -0.43 -5.71 -4.86
C ILE A 130 -0.84 -6.72 -3.81
N GLU A 131 -1.90 -7.48 -4.08
CA GLU A 131 -2.44 -8.47 -3.17
C GLU A 131 -1.82 -9.85 -3.42
N GLY A 132 -1.23 -10.43 -2.38
CA GLY A 132 -0.51 -11.69 -2.45
C GLY A 132 -0.35 -12.32 -1.07
N PRO A 133 -1.17 -13.31 -0.68
CA PRO A 133 -1.12 -13.89 0.66
C PRO A 133 0.27 -14.40 1.04
N CYS A 134 0.71 -14.13 2.27
CA CYS A 134 2.01 -14.61 2.74
C CYS A 134 2.08 -16.14 2.70
N LEU A 135 3.07 -16.70 1.98
CA LEU A 135 3.26 -18.15 1.85
C LEU A 135 3.49 -18.84 3.20
N ILE A 136 4.15 -18.17 4.15
CA ILE A 136 4.39 -18.70 5.50
C ILE A 136 3.06 -18.80 6.27
N LEU A 137 2.21 -17.76 6.18
CA LEU A 137 0.87 -17.78 6.76
C LEU A 137 0.00 -18.89 6.16
N GLN A 138 0.02 -19.03 4.82
CA GLN A 138 -0.72 -20.10 4.14
C GLN A 138 -0.28 -21.48 4.61
N ARG A 139 1.03 -21.71 4.76
CA ARG A 139 1.57 -22.98 5.28
C ARG A 139 1.11 -23.25 6.71
N LYS A 140 1.06 -22.22 7.56
CA LYS A 140 0.62 -22.35 8.97
C LYS A 140 -0.87 -22.67 9.09
N LYS A 141 -1.72 -22.15 8.17
CA LYS A 141 -3.16 -22.44 8.13
C LYS A 141 -3.51 -23.84 7.56
N ARG A 142 -2.59 -24.49 6.84
CA ARG A 142 -2.79 -25.83 6.25
C ARG A 142 -2.44 -26.98 7.21
N LYS A 143 -1.84 -26.68 8.36
CA LYS A 143 -1.60 -27.63 9.45
C LYS A 143 -2.76 -27.56 10.43
#